data_AF-A0A2N8HFP2-F1
#
_entry.id   AF-A0A2N8HFP2-F1
#
_cell.length_a   1.000
_cell.length_b   1.000
_cell.length_c   1.000
_cell.angle_alpha   90.00
_cell.angle_beta   90.00
_cell.angle_gamma   90.00
#
_symmetry.space_group_name_H-M   'P 1'
#
loop_
_entity.id
_entity.type
_entity.pdbx_description
1 polymer ?
#
loop_
_entity_poly.entity_id
_entity_poly.type
_entity_poly.pdbx_seq_one_letter_code
_entity_poly.pdbx_strand_id
1 'polypeptide(L)'
;MQALWQLFSVFLQIGAFSIGGGYAVIPMIRDQVVIHQGWITQKVFTDIITISQMTPGPLAINTSTFVGLQIAGIPGAVAATLGCIIPGVAAALLLHLFFQRHKRSAYVSGVLEGLKAASVGLIMSAGGTILMLTFCGTFDWHAIAEVDIPSIILFSAALFILRKWKMNPILLMSLTGLAGYFIYGIS
;
A
#
# COMPACT_ATOMS: atom_id res chain seq x y z
N MET A 1 4.65 33.34 2.77
CA MET A 1 5.74 32.50 3.35
C MET A 1 5.31 31.75 4.60
N GLN A 2 4.57 32.35 5.54
CA GLN A 2 4.10 31.66 6.76
C GLN A 2 3.25 30.41 6.46
N ALA A 3 2.35 30.47 5.48
CA ALA A 3 1.53 29.33 5.06
C ALA A 3 2.36 28.14 4.54
N LEU A 4 3.49 28.38 3.84
CA LEU A 4 4.36 27.32 3.32
C LEU A 4 5.12 26.62 4.44
N TRP A 5 5.58 27.38 5.44
CA TRP A 5 6.25 26.80 6.62
C TRP A 5 5.30 25.98 7.47
N GLN A 6 4.06 26.46 7.68
CA GLN A 6 3.04 25.68 8.38
C GLN A 6 2.73 24.38 7.63
N LEU A 7 2.52 24.46 6.32
CA LEU A 7 2.29 23.30 5.48
C LEU A 7 3.45 22.30 5.57
N PHE A 8 4.69 22.78 5.41
CA PHE A 8 5.88 21.95 5.52
C PHE A 8 5.96 21.25 6.89
N SER A 9 5.76 21.97 8.00
CA SER A 9 5.84 21.42 9.35
C SER A 9 4.75 20.38 9.63
N VAL A 10 3.51 20.62 9.17
CA VAL A 10 2.42 19.65 9.29
C VAL A 10 2.75 18.38 8.52
N PHE A 11 3.20 18.50 7.26
CA PHE A 11 3.57 17.33 6.46
C PHE A 11 4.86 16.65 6.93
N LEU A 12 5.77 17.38 7.58
CA LEU A 12 6.93 16.82 8.27
C LEU A 12 6.52 15.93 9.44
N GLN A 13 5.56 16.38 10.24
CA GLN A 13 5.00 15.57 11.33
C GLN A 13 4.28 14.35 10.78
N ILE A 14 3.43 14.51 9.77
CA ILE A 14 2.73 13.39 9.11
C ILE A 14 3.75 12.39 8.55
N GLY A 15 4.80 12.85 7.86
CA GLY A 15 5.86 11.99 7.34
C GLY A 15 6.64 11.26 8.43
N ALA A 16 6.88 11.90 9.57
CA ALA A 16 7.59 11.29 10.70
C ALA A 16 6.77 10.19 11.41
N PHE A 17 5.44 10.34 11.45
CA PHE A 17 4.53 9.39 12.10
C PHE A 17 3.79 8.48 11.11
N SER A 18 4.20 8.48 9.84
CA SER A 18 3.65 7.64 8.78
C SER A 18 4.07 6.18 8.93
N ILE A 19 3.39 5.43 9.80
CA ILE A 19 3.62 4.00 10.04
C ILE A 19 2.48 3.19 9.42
N GLY A 20 2.79 2.19 8.59
CA GLY A 20 1.78 1.28 8.03
C GLY A 20 1.38 1.51 6.57
N GLY A 21 2.15 2.31 5.81
CA GLY A 21 1.96 2.49 4.36
C GLY A 21 0.90 3.52 3.98
N GLY A 22 0.64 3.68 2.68
CA GLY A 22 -0.12 4.84 2.15
C GLY A 22 -1.52 5.04 2.74
N TYR A 23 -2.26 3.95 3.01
CA TYR A 23 -3.62 4.03 3.55
C TYR A 23 -3.67 4.39 5.04
N ALA A 24 -2.65 4.01 5.82
CA ALA A 24 -2.57 4.34 7.25
C ALA A 24 -2.35 5.84 7.49
N VAL A 25 -1.79 6.55 6.50
CA VAL A 25 -1.47 7.98 6.59
C VAL A 25 -2.66 8.87 6.25
N ILE A 26 -3.62 8.36 5.47
CA ILE A 26 -4.79 9.14 5.02
C ILE A 26 -5.59 9.72 6.20
N PRO A 27 -5.91 8.96 7.26
CA PRO A 27 -6.59 9.51 8.43
C PRO A 27 -5.80 10.64 9.10
N MET A 28 -4.46 10.53 9.18
CA MET A 28 -3.62 11.58 9.76
C MET A 28 -3.61 12.85 8.91
N ILE A 29 -3.53 12.71 7.57
CA ILE A 29 -3.64 13.87 6.66
C ILE A 29 -5.03 14.50 6.79
N ARG A 30 -6.10 13.70 6.81
CA ARG A 30 -7.47 14.18 6.97
C ARG A 30 -7.62 14.99 8.26
N ASP A 31 -7.17 14.43 9.36
CA ASP A 31 -7.26 15.04 10.68
C ASP A 31 -6.55 16.40 10.72
N GLN A 32 -5.32 16.47 10.20
CA GLN A 32 -4.58 17.72 10.18
C GLN A 32 -5.15 18.75 9.20
N VAL A 33 -5.47 18.35 7.97
CA VAL A 33 -5.77 19.29 6.88
C VAL A 33 -7.25 19.69 6.87
N VAL A 34 -8.16 18.78 7.25
CA VAL A 34 -9.62 19.02 7.25
C VAL A 34 -10.11 19.43 8.63
N ILE A 35 -9.71 18.72 9.69
CA ILE A 35 -10.28 18.92 11.04
C ILE A 35 -9.54 20.03 11.79
N HIS A 36 -8.21 19.95 11.90
CA HIS A 36 -7.43 20.90 12.68
C HIS A 36 -7.20 22.24 11.97
N GLN A 37 -6.70 22.20 10.75
CA GLN A 37 -6.36 23.43 10.00
C GLN A 37 -7.54 23.99 9.20
N GLY A 38 -8.53 23.15 8.86
CA GLY A 38 -9.68 23.55 8.05
C GLY A 38 -9.31 24.08 6.65
N TRP A 39 -8.16 23.68 6.10
CA TRP A 39 -7.66 24.20 4.83
C TRP A 39 -8.48 23.75 3.63
N ILE A 40 -9.04 22.53 3.69
CA ILE A 40 -9.89 21.97 2.65
C ILE A 40 -11.11 21.29 3.26
N THR A 41 -12.18 21.19 2.50
CA THR A 41 -13.38 20.46 2.92
C THR A 41 -13.19 18.94 2.79
N GLN A 42 -14.01 18.18 3.53
CA GLN A 42 -14.04 16.72 3.42
C GLN A 42 -14.25 16.24 1.97
N LYS A 43 -15.09 16.95 1.20
CA LYS A 43 -15.37 16.62 -0.21
C LYS A 43 -14.11 16.79 -1.06
N VAL A 44 -13.46 17.95 -0.95
CA VAL A 44 -12.20 18.23 -1.67
C VAL A 44 -11.12 17.21 -1.30
N PHE A 45 -11.01 16.83 -0.03
CA PHE A 45 -10.07 15.81 0.39
C PHE A 45 -10.34 14.44 -0.26
N THR A 46 -11.61 14.01 -0.33
CA THR A 46 -12.00 12.77 -1.02
C THR A 46 -11.68 12.84 -2.53
N ASP A 47 -11.91 13.98 -3.17
CA ASP A 47 -11.55 14.18 -4.58
C ASP A 47 -10.03 14.06 -4.79
N ILE A 48 -9.24 14.63 -3.88
CA ILE A 48 -7.77 14.50 -3.90
C ILE A 48 -7.34 13.03 -3.76
N ILE A 49 -7.92 12.26 -2.85
CA ILE A 49 -7.59 10.82 -2.72
C ILE A 49 -7.90 10.09 -4.02
N THR A 50 -9.04 10.40 -4.65
CA THR A 50 -9.45 9.80 -5.92
C THR A 50 -8.43 10.07 -7.02
N ILE A 51 -8.02 11.33 -7.18
CA ILE A 51 -6.97 11.72 -8.14
C ILE A 51 -5.64 11.04 -7.80
N SER A 52 -5.31 10.95 -6.52
CA SER A 52 -4.05 10.34 -6.04
C SER A 52 -3.96 8.84 -6.33
N GLN A 53 -5.10 8.13 -6.32
CA GLN A 53 -5.18 6.70 -6.65
C GLN A 53 -5.12 6.44 -8.15
N MET A 54 -5.64 7.37 -8.97
CA MET A 54 -5.52 7.28 -10.43
C MET A 54 -4.10 7.62 -10.91
N THR A 55 -3.36 8.41 -10.13
CA THR A 55 -1.99 8.80 -10.45
C THR A 55 -1.01 7.70 -10.04
N PRO A 56 -0.08 7.26 -10.91
CA PRO A 56 0.92 6.28 -10.53
C PRO A 56 1.82 6.82 -9.41
N GLY A 57 2.14 5.98 -8.43
CA GLY A 57 3.09 6.31 -7.36
C GLY A 57 2.53 6.11 -5.95
N PRO A 58 3.31 6.46 -4.91
CA PRO A 58 2.91 6.25 -3.53
C PRO A 58 1.75 7.17 -3.13
N LEU A 59 0.64 6.55 -2.71
CA LEU A 59 -0.59 7.26 -2.38
C LEU A 59 -0.40 8.42 -1.37
N ALA A 60 0.42 8.21 -0.34
CA ALA A 60 0.71 9.25 0.66
C ALA A 60 1.42 10.47 0.06
N ILE A 61 2.36 10.25 -0.87
CA ILE A 61 3.12 11.33 -1.53
C ILE A 61 2.20 12.08 -2.50
N ASN A 62 1.44 11.36 -3.33
CA ASN A 62 0.50 11.95 -4.28
C ASN A 62 -0.54 12.80 -3.53
N THR A 63 -1.14 12.25 -2.47
CA THR A 63 -2.11 12.97 -1.63
C THR A 63 -1.50 14.22 -1.02
N SER A 64 -0.29 14.13 -0.44
CA SER A 64 0.40 15.30 0.13
C SER A 64 0.68 16.38 -0.91
N THR A 65 1.11 15.96 -2.11
CA THR A 65 1.42 16.86 -3.23
C THR A 65 0.16 17.62 -3.68
N PHE A 66 -0.95 16.92 -3.89
CA PHE A 66 -2.20 17.53 -4.35
C PHE A 66 -2.88 18.36 -3.26
N VAL A 67 -2.77 17.97 -1.98
CA VAL A 67 -3.21 18.81 -0.86
C VAL A 67 -2.39 20.11 -0.84
N GLY A 68 -1.07 20.02 -0.94
CA GLY A 68 -0.21 21.21 -1.01
C GLY A 68 -0.52 22.10 -2.21
N LEU A 69 -0.82 21.49 -3.37
CA LEU A 69 -1.24 22.19 -4.58
C LEU A 69 -2.54 22.99 -4.36
N GLN A 70 -3.52 22.41 -3.67
CA GLN A 70 -4.79 23.09 -3.38
C GLN A 70 -4.64 24.25 -2.39
N ILE A 71 -3.70 24.17 -1.46
CA ILE A 71 -3.55 25.17 -0.39
C ILE A 71 -2.71 26.37 -0.85
N ALA A 72 -1.59 26.13 -1.52
CA ALA A 72 -0.64 27.20 -1.87
C ALA A 72 -0.06 27.05 -3.29
N GLY A 73 -0.75 26.34 -4.18
CA GLY A 73 -0.30 26.12 -5.56
C GLY A 73 0.98 25.29 -5.64
N ILE A 74 1.75 25.48 -6.71
CA ILE A 74 3.00 24.76 -6.96
C ILE A 74 3.99 24.83 -5.77
N PRO A 75 4.26 25.99 -5.14
CA PRO A 75 5.18 26.00 -4.00
C PRO A 75 4.63 25.24 -2.79
N GLY A 76 3.30 25.20 -2.62
CA GLY A 76 2.64 24.38 -1.62
C GLY A 76 2.82 22.89 -1.87
N ALA A 77 2.67 22.46 -3.13
CA ALA A 77 2.91 21.08 -3.54
C ALA A 77 4.33 20.65 -3.16
N VAL A 78 5.35 21.42 -3.56
CA VAL A 78 6.75 21.13 -3.23
C VAL A 78 7.00 21.06 -1.72
N ALA A 79 6.47 22.02 -0.96
CA ALA A 79 6.65 22.04 0.49
C ALA A 79 6.00 20.84 1.19
N ALA A 80 4.76 20.48 0.83
CA ALA A 80 4.06 19.33 1.39
C ALA A 80 4.77 18.01 1.02
N THR A 81 5.19 17.85 -0.24
CA THR A 81 5.90 16.66 -0.72
C THR A 81 7.24 16.49 0.00
N LEU A 82 8.03 17.55 0.12
CA LEU A 82 9.32 17.49 0.82
C LEU A 82 9.12 17.22 2.32
N GLY A 83 8.17 17.89 2.96
CA GLY A 83 7.82 17.63 4.35
C GLY A 83 7.47 16.16 4.57
N CYS A 84 6.67 15.58 3.69
CA CYS A 84 6.27 14.18 3.79
C CYS A 84 7.44 13.18 3.59
N ILE A 85 8.40 13.48 2.69
CA ILE A 85 9.45 12.53 2.30
C ILE A 85 10.68 12.60 3.20
N ILE A 86 11.08 13.81 3.65
CA ILE A 86 12.30 14.03 4.42
C ILE A 86 12.42 13.11 5.65
N PRO A 87 11.39 12.93 6.50
CA PRO A 87 11.48 12.05 7.67
C PRO A 87 11.75 10.60 7.29
N GLY A 88 11.10 10.10 6.23
CA GLY A 88 11.30 8.74 5.74
C GLY A 88 12.70 8.51 5.19
N VAL A 89 13.23 9.47 4.41
CA VAL A 89 14.61 9.42 3.89
C VAL A 89 15.62 9.50 5.03
N ALA A 90 15.42 10.39 5.99
CA ALA A 90 16.29 10.52 7.16
C ALA A 90 16.30 9.23 7.99
N ALA A 91 15.12 8.65 8.26
CA ALA A 91 15.00 7.38 8.96
C ALA A 91 15.72 6.25 8.22
N ALA A 92 15.54 6.14 6.90
CA ALA A 92 16.20 5.12 6.08
C ALA A 92 17.73 5.25 6.10
N LEU A 93 18.26 6.48 6.01
CA LEU A 93 19.70 6.74 6.10
C LEU A 93 20.26 6.39 7.48
N LEU A 94 19.58 6.79 8.55
CA LEU A 94 19.98 6.45 9.92
C LEU A 94 20.02 4.94 10.14
N LEU A 95 18.98 4.23 9.68
CA LEU A 95 18.91 2.77 9.77
C LEU A 95 20.02 2.11 8.96
N HIS A 96 20.30 2.63 7.75
CA HIS A 96 21.38 2.13 6.92
C HIS A 96 22.75 2.26 7.59
N LEU A 97 23.05 3.43 8.18
CA LEU A 97 24.28 3.67 8.93
C LEU A 97 24.39 2.76 10.16
N PHE A 98 23.28 2.59 10.89
CA PHE A 98 23.21 1.68 12.02
C PHE A 98 23.50 0.23 11.63
N PHE A 99 22.91 -0.24 10.53
CA PHE A 99 23.16 -1.58 10.00
C PHE A 99 24.60 -1.74 9.53
N GLN A 100 25.16 -0.78 8.79
CA GLN A 100 26.56 -0.81 8.35
C GLN A 100 27.52 -1.03 9.53
N ARG A 101 27.29 -0.34 10.64
CA ARG A 101 28.13 -0.44 11.85
C ARG A 101 28.01 -1.80 12.55
N HIS A 102 26.85 -2.46 12.46
CA HIS A 102 26.58 -3.73 13.13
C HIS A 102 26.46 -4.94 12.19
N LYS A 103 26.92 -4.82 10.93
CA LYS A 103 26.85 -5.89 9.89
C LYS A 103 27.43 -7.23 10.33
N ARG A 104 28.42 -7.25 11.23
CA ARG A 104 29.07 -8.47 11.74
C ARG A 104 28.40 -9.08 12.98
N SER A 105 27.38 -8.43 13.54
CA SER A 105 26.68 -8.95 14.71
C SER A 105 25.62 -9.98 14.30
N ALA A 106 25.78 -11.23 14.76
CA ALA A 106 24.85 -12.33 14.49
C ALA A 106 23.41 -12.01 14.97
N TYR A 107 23.28 -11.24 16.05
CA TYR A 107 21.98 -10.83 16.60
C TYR A 107 21.17 -9.97 15.62
N VAL A 108 21.82 -9.03 14.92
CA VAL A 108 21.14 -8.13 13.98
C VAL A 108 20.68 -8.89 12.73
N SER A 109 21.50 -9.80 12.21
CA SER A 109 21.11 -10.66 11.09
C SER A 109 19.95 -11.58 11.48
N GLY A 110 20.01 -12.20 12.67
CA GLY A 110 18.95 -13.08 13.16
C GLY A 110 17.60 -12.37 13.31
N VAL A 111 17.58 -11.14 13.82
CA VAL A 111 16.34 -10.34 13.90
C VAL A 111 15.79 -10.01 12.51
N LEU A 112 16.65 -9.64 11.55
CA LEU A 112 16.22 -9.36 10.17
C LEU A 112 15.67 -10.60 9.47
N GLU A 113 16.30 -11.75 9.66
CA GLU A 113 15.84 -13.03 9.13
C GLU A 113 14.52 -13.45 9.77
N GLY A 114 14.37 -13.28 11.09
CA GLY A 114 13.10 -13.49 11.78
C GLY A 114 11.99 -12.59 11.24
N LEU A 115 12.28 -11.31 11.00
CA LEU A 115 11.31 -10.37 10.42
C LEU A 115 10.92 -10.76 8.98
N LYS A 116 11.87 -11.21 8.17
CA LYS A 116 11.60 -11.74 6.82
C LYS A 116 10.74 -13.00 6.87
N ALA A 117 11.03 -13.93 7.78
CA ALA A 117 10.25 -15.14 7.95
C ALA A 117 8.81 -14.81 8.43
N ALA A 118 8.67 -13.89 9.37
CA ALA A 118 7.38 -13.43 9.86
C ALA A 118 6.55 -12.76 8.75
N SER A 119 7.15 -11.92 7.92
CA SER A 119 6.43 -11.29 6.80
C SER A 119 5.97 -12.31 5.75
N VAL A 120 6.82 -13.29 5.41
CA VAL A 120 6.44 -14.40 4.53
C VAL A 120 5.29 -15.21 5.13
N GLY A 121 5.33 -15.49 6.44
CA GLY A 121 4.24 -16.18 7.15
C GLY A 121 2.92 -15.42 7.12
N LEU A 122 2.95 -14.10 7.36
CA LEU A 122 1.75 -13.25 7.28
C LEU A 122 1.18 -13.19 5.86
N ILE A 123 2.04 -13.06 4.84
CA ILE A 123 1.62 -13.07 3.43
C ILE A 123 1.02 -14.44 3.06
N MET A 124 1.65 -15.53 3.50
CA MET A 124 1.15 -16.89 3.26
C MET A 124 -0.20 -17.12 3.95
N SER A 125 -0.38 -16.63 5.17
CA SER A 125 -1.66 -16.70 5.89
C SER A 125 -2.75 -15.93 5.16
N ALA A 126 -2.49 -14.67 4.78
CA ALA A 126 -3.46 -13.86 4.06
C ALA A 126 -3.83 -14.46 2.69
N GLY A 127 -2.82 -14.95 1.95
CA GLY A 127 -3.04 -15.66 0.69
C GLY A 127 -3.84 -16.95 0.89
N GLY A 128 -3.54 -17.73 1.94
CA GLY A 128 -4.27 -18.94 2.29
C GLY A 128 -5.75 -18.67 2.59
N THR A 129 -6.05 -17.62 3.36
CA THR A 129 -7.43 -17.20 3.65
C THR A 129 -8.19 -16.82 2.38
N ILE A 130 -7.55 -16.09 1.45
CA ILE A 130 -8.17 -15.72 0.17
C ILE A 130 -8.42 -16.97 -0.68
N LEU A 131 -7.46 -17.89 -0.76
CA LEU A 131 -7.62 -19.14 -1.52
C LEU A 131 -8.74 -20.01 -0.96
N MET A 132 -8.84 -20.11 0.36
CA MET A 132 -9.90 -20.86 1.02
C MET A 132 -11.27 -20.26 0.74
N LEU A 133 -11.39 -18.93 0.78
CA LEU A 133 -12.61 -18.24 0.38
C LEU A 133 -12.97 -18.52 -1.08
N THR A 134 -11.99 -18.52 -1.98
CA THR A 134 -12.21 -18.77 -3.42
C THR A 134 -12.57 -20.22 -3.72
N PHE A 135 -11.98 -21.20 -3.03
CA PHE A 135 -12.19 -22.63 -3.32
C PHE A 135 -13.38 -23.24 -2.58
N CYS A 136 -13.65 -22.78 -1.36
CA CYS A 136 -14.63 -23.41 -0.47
C CYS A 136 -15.79 -22.48 -0.10
N GLY A 137 -15.77 -21.21 -0.54
CA GLY A 137 -16.81 -20.22 -0.25
C GLY A 137 -16.93 -19.82 1.22
N THR A 138 -16.03 -20.28 2.10
CA THR A 138 -16.08 -20.05 3.55
C THR A 138 -14.70 -19.73 4.13
N PHE A 139 -14.70 -19.02 5.25
CA PHE A 139 -13.53 -18.79 6.09
C PHE A 139 -13.33 -19.89 7.16
N ASP A 140 -14.34 -20.75 7.36
CA ASP A 140 -14.33 -21.76 8.42
C ASP A 140 -13.79 -23.11 7.94
N TRP A 141 -12.74 -23.60 8.61
CA TRP A 141 -12.07 -24.88 8.32
C TRP A 141 -12.99 -26.09 8.46
N HIS A 142 -14.13 -25.93 9.14
CA HIS A 142 -15.05 -27.00 9.48
C HIS A 142 -16.34 -27.01 8.63
N ALA A 143 -16.58 -26.00 7.79
CA ALA A 143 -17.80 -25.86 6.99
C ALA A 143 -17.51 -25.92 5.49
N ILE A 144 -16.76 -26.94 5.05
CA ILE A 144 -16.42 -27.15 3.64
C ILE A 144 -17.68 -27.65 2.90
N ALA A 145 -18.54 -26.73 2.50
CA ALA A 145 -19.86 -27.06 1.99
C ALA A 145 -19.84 -27.50 0.51
N GLU A 146 -18.93 -26.99 -0.32
CA GLU A 146 -18.72 -27.46 -1.70
C GLU A 146 -17.41 -26.87 -2.25
N VAL A 147 -16.63 -27.69 -2.95
CA VAL A 147 -15.35 -27.26 -3.55
C VAL A 147 -15.58 -26.80 -4.98
N ASP A 148 -15.21 -25.56 -5.26
CA ASP A 148 -15.29 -24.95 -6.58
C ASP A 148 -14.11 -25.38 -7.47
N ILE A 149 -14.28 -26.53 -8.13
CA ILE A 149 -13.29 -27.14 -9.03
C ILE A 149 -12.80 -26.15 -10.13
N PRO A 150 -13.67 -25.36 -10.82
CA PRO A 150 -13.21 -24.41 -11.83
C PRO A 150 -12.23 -23.36 -11.28
N SER A 151 -12.46 -22.85 -10.07
CA SER A 151 -11.56 -21.91 -9.40
C SER A 151 -10.17 -22.51 -9.12
N ILE A 152 -10.10 -23.79 -8.71
CA ILE A 152 -8.83 -24.49 -8.47
C ILE A 152 -8.05 -24.67 -9.77
N ILE A 153 -8.73 -25.02 -10.87
CA ILE A 153 -8.12 -25.20 -12.18
C ILE A 153 -7.57 -23.86 -12.69
N LEU A 154 -8.37 -22.78 -12.61
CA LEU A 154 -7.94 -21.44 -13.00
C LEU A 154 -6.72 -20.98 -12.21
N PHE A 155 -6.73 -21.15 -10.88
CA PHE A 155 -5.60 -20.80 -10.04
C PHE A 155 -4.34 -21.60 -10.39
N SER A 156 -4.47 -22.91 -10.56
CA SER A 156 -3.33 -23.80 -10.87
C SER A 156 -2.74 -23.50 -12.24
N ALA A 157 -3.59 -23.26 -13.25
CA ALA A 157 -3.17 -22.87 -14.59
C ALA A 157 -2.48 -21.50 -14.57
N ALA A 158 -3.04 -20.51 -13.88
CA ALA A 158 -2.45 -19.19 -13.74
C ALA A 158 -1.09 -19.23 -13.05
N LEU A 159 -0.97 -20.00 -11.96
CA LEU A 159 0.28 -20.19 -11.23
C LEU A 159 1.35 -20.89 -12.08
N PHE A 160 0.94 -21.88 -12.87
CA PHE A 160 1.84 -22.58 -13.80
C PHE A 160 2.35 -21.66 -14.93
N ILE A 161 1.45 -20.88 -15.55
CA ILE A 161 1.79 -19.91 -16.59
C ILE A 161 2.74 -18.84 -16.04
N LEU A 162 2.45 -18.30 -14.85
CA LEU A 162 3.30 -17.31 -14.21
C LEU A 162 4.71 -17.87 -13.92
N ARG A 163 4.79 -19.10 -13.40
CA ARG A 163 6.06 -19.74 -13.04
C ARG A 163 6.91 -20.09 -14.26
N LYS A 164 6.30 -20.62 -15.33
CA LYS A 164 7.04 -21.15 -16.49
C LYS A 164 7.26 -20.10 -17.58
N TRP A 165 6.35 -19.16 -17.77
CA TRP A 165 6.37 -18.20 -18.88
C TRP A 165 6.66 -16.75 -18.44
N LYS A 166 6.74 -16.48 -17.14
CA LYS A 166 6.98 -15.12 -16.57
C LYS A 166 6.10 -14.05 -17.23
N MET A 167 4.87 -14.42 -17.56
CA MET A 167 3.96 -13.55 -18.28
C MET A 167 3.63 -12.31 -17.45
N ASN A 168 3.38 -11.18 -18.11
CA ASN A 168 3.04 -9.95 -17.40
C ASN A 168 1.80 -10.16 -16.51
N PRO A 169 1.86 -9.86 -15.20
CA PRO A 169 0.73 -10.04 -14.28
C PRO A 169 -0.57 -9.38 -14.77
N ILE A 170 -0.47 -8.21 -15.42
CA ILE A 170 -1.64 -7.49 -15.94
C ILE A 170 -2.37 -8.33 -17.00
N LEU A 171 -1.60 -8.95 -17.92
CA LEU A 171 -2.16 -9.78 -18.99
C LEU A 171 -2.73 -11.08 -18.41
N LEU A 172 -2.05 -11.69 -17.43
CA LEU A 172 -2.54 -12.87 -16.73
C LEU A 172 -3.87 -12.59 -16.01
N MET A 173 -3.97 -11.47 -15.28
CA MET A 173 -5.20 -11.05 -14.58
C MET A 173 -6.35 -10.81 -15.56
N SER A 174 -6.07 -10.19 -16.72
CA SER A 174 -7.08 -9.99 -17.76
C SER A 174 -7.58 -11.32 -18.35
N LEU A 175 -6.68 -12.27 -18.65
CA LEU A 175 -7.06 -13.59 -19.16
C LEU A 175 -7.86 -14.40 -18.14
N THR A 176 -7.42 -14.44 -16.88
CA THR A 176 -8.15 -15.17 -15.83
C THR A 176 -9.50 -14.52 -15.53
N GLY A 177 -9.60 -13.19 -15.59
CA GLY A 177 -10.86 -12.46 -15.41
C GLY A 177 -11.86 -12.75 -16.55
N LEU A 178 -11.39 -12.75 -17.80
CA LEU A 178 -12.22 -13.14 -18.94
C LEU A 178 -12.66 -14.61 -18.84
N ALA A 179 -11.74 -15.52 -18.52
CA ALA A 179 -12.07 -16.93 -18.33
C ALA A 179 -13.10 -17.14 -17.21
N GLY A 180 -12.95 -16.44 -16.08
CA GLY A 180 -13.93 -16.45 -14.99
C GLY A 180 -15.30 -15.94 -15.42
N TYR A 181 -15.37 -14.85 -16.21
CA TYR A 181 -16.62 -14.34 -16.75
C TYR A 181 -17.37 -15.37 -17.61
N PHE A 182 -16.66 -16.12 -18.46
CA PHE A 182 -17.29 -17.17 -19.27
C PHE A 182 -17.76 -18.37 -18.43
N ILE A 183 -17.05 -18.72 -17.36
CA ILE A 183 -17.39 -19.88 -16.52
C ILE A 183 -18.58 -19.58 -15.59
N TYR A 184 -18.56 -18.43 -14.90
CA TYR A 184 -19.57 -18.08 -13.90
C TYR A 184 -20.65 -17.13 -14.40
N GLY A 185 -20.43 -16.41 -15.50
CA GLY A 185 -21.40 -15.47 -16.06
C GLY A 185 -22.40 -16.09 -17.05
N ILE A 186 -22.15 -17.31 -17.52
CA ILE A 186 -22.98 -18.02 -18.51
C ILE A 186 -23.68 -19.25 -17.89
N SER A 187 -23.28 -19.66 -16.68
CA SER A 187 -23.90 -20.74 -15.89
C SER A 187 -24.94 -20.18 -14.93
#